data_AF-A0A935HGK3-F1
#
_entry.id   AF-A0A935HGK3-F1
#
_cell.length_a   1.000
_cell.length_b   1.000
_cell.length_c   1.000
_cell.angle_alpha   90.00
_cell.angle_beta   90.00
_cell.angle_gamma   90.00
#
_symmetry.space_group_name_H-M   'P 1'
#
loop_
_entity.id
_entity.type
_entity.pdbx_description
1 polymer ?
#
loop_
_entity_poly.entity_id
_entity_poly.type
_entity_poly.pdbx_seq_one_letter_code
_entity_poly.pdbx_strand_id
1 'polypeptide(L)' 'MSRIIVNIFSWIIVFSVQKSVSQIYVSPDGDDHSNGTMTQPKATLNGAVLYRSRFEKLDTGTQ' A
#
# COMPACT_ATOMS: atom_id res chain seq x y z
N MET A 1 26.75 26.41 -26.66
CA MET A 1 25.35 25.94 -26.57
C MET A 1 25.18 24.53 -25.96
N SER A 2 26.23 23.83 -25.50
CA SER A 2 26.12 22.40 -25.12
C SER A 2 26.17 22.06 -23.62
N ARG A 3 26.34 23.06 -22.73
CA ARG A 3 26.49 22.80 -21.27
C ARG A 3 25.19 22.96 -20.47
N ILE A 4 24.21 23.68 -21.03
CA ILE A 4 22.92 23.95 -20.39
C ILE A 4 22.01 22.73 -20.47
N ILE A 5 22.01 21.99 -21.58
CA ILE A 5 21.08 20.87 -21.82
C ILE A 5 21.29 19.72 -20.82
N VAL A 6 22.53 19.42 -20.42
CA VAL A 6 22.84 18.33 -19.47
C VAL A 6 22.30 18.62 -18.05
N ASN A 7 22.23 19.89 -17.66
CA ASN A 7 21.76 20.27 -16.32
C ASN A 7 20.22 20.16 -16.20
N ILE A 8 19.49 20.44 -17.29
CA ILE A 8 18.01 20.40 -17.29
C ILE A 8 17.50 18.95 -17.18
N PHE A 9 18.22 17.98 -17.74
CA PHE A 9 17.89 16.55 -17.61
C PHE A 9 18.23 15.96 -16.24
N SER A 10 19.06 16.63 -15.44
CA SER A 10 19.46 16.14 -14.12
C SER A 10 18.45 16.44 -13.00
N TRP A 11 17.35 17.16 -13.28
CA TRP A 11 16.43 17.63 -12.23
C TRP A 11 15.03 16.98 -12.23
N ILE A 12 14.61 16.26 -13.28
CA ILE A 12 13.18 15.88 -13.38
C ILE A 12 13.02 14.40 -13.68
N ILE A 13 13.39 13.55 -12.72
CA ILE A 13 12.62 12.33 -12.43
C ILE A 13 12.62 12.12 -10.91
N VAL A 14 11.94 13.01 -10.19
CA VAL A 14 11.43 12.66 -8.85
C VAL A 14 10.24 11.75 -9.10
N PHE A 15 10.51 10.45 -9.25
CA PHE A 15 9.47 9.42 -9.31
C PHE A 15 8.85 9.34 -7.91
N SER A 16 7.81 10.14 -7.66
CA SER A 16 7.04 10.01 -6.44
C SER A 16 6.29 8.69 -6.48
N VAL A 17 6.92 7.63 -5.97
CA VAL A 17 6.25 6.39 -5.60
C VAL A 17 5.25 6.75 -4.51
N GLN A 18 4.01 7.05 -4.90
CA GLN A 18 2.92 7.15 -3.95
C GLN A 18 2.68 5.74 -3.42
N LYS A 19 3.17 5.46 -2.21
CA LYS A 19 2.75 4.27 -1.48
C LYS A 19 1.27 4.43 -1.16
N SER A 20 0.42 3.80 -1.98
CA SER A 20 -0.99 3.64 -1.69
C SER A 20 -1.13 2.88 -0.37
N VAL A 21 -1.46 3.60 0.71
CA VAL A 21 -1.72 2.97 2.00
C VAL A 21 -3.04 2.21 1.87
N SER A 22 -2.97 0.89 1.71
CA SER A 22 -4.15 0.03 1.77
C SER A 22 -4.77 0.14 3.16
N GLN A 23 -5.95 0.75 3.26
CA GLN A 23 -6.72 0.88 4.49
C GLN A 23 -7.57 -0.37 4.71
N ILE A 24 -7.59 -0.86 5.93
CA ILE A 24 -8.42 -2.00 6.36
C ILE A 24 -9.40 -1.49 7.41
N TYR A 25 -10.68 -1.76 7.20
CA TYR A 25 -11.77 -1.31 8.06
C TYR A 25 -12.14 -2.41 9.07
N VAL A 26 -12.48 -2.00 10.30
CA VAL A 26 -12.85 -2.88 11.41
C VAL A 26 -14.15 -2.37 12.03
N SER A 27 -15.12 -3.27 12.24
CA SER A 27 -16.42 -2.97 12.84
C SER A 27 -16.87 -4.15 13.72
N PRO A 28 -17.53 -3.90 14.87
CA PRO A 28 -18.07 -4.97 15.71
C PRO A 28 -19.05 -5.90 14.99
N ASP A 29 -19.79 -5.36 14.02
CA ASP A 29 -20.76 -6.11 13.19
C ASP A 29 -20.11 -6.74 11.93
N GLY A 30 -18.78 -6.66 11.82
CA GLY A 30 -18.01 -7.18 10.69
C GLY A 30 -17.81 -8.70 10.74
N ASP A 31 -16.99 -9.20 9.82
CA ASP A 31 -16.60 -10.61 9.75
C ASP A 31 -15.10 -10.73 9.47
N ASP A 32 -14.37 -11.54 10.24
CA ASP A 32 -12.94 -11.77 10.02
C ASP A 32 -12.63 -12.56 8.74
N HIS A 33 -13.64 -13.17 8.11
CA HIS A 33 -13.52 -13.77 6.77
C HIS A 33 -13.66 -12.73 5.64
N SER A 34 -14.14 -11.53 5.93
CA SER A 34 -14.28 -10.45 4.93
C SER A 34 -12.94 -9.96 4.39
N ASN A 35 -12.94 -9.18 3.32
CA ASN A 35 -11.72 -8.56 2.78
C ASN A 35 -11.28 -7.28 3.53
N GLY A 36 -12.03 -6.83 4.54
CA GLY A 36 -11.69 -5.64 5.31
C GLY A 36 -11.90 -4.32 4.56
N THR A 37 -12.77 -4.33 3.56
CA THR A 37 -13.23 -3.11 2.87
C THR A 37 -14.25 -2.35 3.72
N MET A 38 -14.55 -1.10 3.36
CA MET A 38 -15.53 -0.30 4.10
C MET A 38 -16.93 -0.95 4.14
N THR A 39 -17.33 -1.65 3.07
CA THR A 39 -18.62 -2.35 2.99
C THR A 39 -18.58 -3.77 3.57
N GLN A 40 -17.38 -4.33 3.77
CA GLN A 40 -17.17 -5.65 4.35
C GLN A 40 -16.00 -5.58 5.34
N PRO A 41 -16.20 -4.96 6.52
CA PRO A 41 -15.15 -4.75 7.50
C PRO A 41 -14.80 -6.05 8.25
N LYS A 42 -13.58 -6.11 8.79
CA LYS A 42 -13.16 -7.15 9.72
C LYS A 42 -13.91 -7.01 11.05
N ALA A 43 -14.14 -8.14 11.73
CA ALA A 43 -14.76 -8.13 13.06
C ALA A 43 -13.75 -7.72 14.15
N THR A 44 -12.49 -8.14 14.00
CA THR A 44 -11.46 -7.95 15.02
C THR A 44 -10.21 -7.28 14.46
N LEU A 45 -9.47 -6.60 15.35
CA LEU A 45 -8.15 -6.05 15.04
C LEU A 45 -7.16 -7.16 14.68
N ASN A 46 -7.25 -8.33 15.33
CA ASN A 46 -6.39 -9.47 15.02
C ASN A 46 -6.63 -9.98 13.60
N GLY A 47 -7.89 -10.09 13.18
CA GLY A 47 -8.25 -10.44 11.80
C GLY A 47 -7.71 -9.45 10.76
N ALA A 48 -7.72 -8.14 11.08
CA ALA A 48 -7.14 -7.10 10.22
C ALA A 48 -5.61 -7.19 10.11
N VAL A 49 -4.90 -7.41 11.23
CA VAL A 49 -3.43 -7.55 11.27
C VAL A 49 -2.97 -8.81 10.52
N LEU A 50 -3.66 -9.94 10.72
CA LEU A 50 -3.39 -11.19 10.00
C LEU A 50 -3.64 -11.06 8.50
N TYR A 51 -4.69 -10.34 8.10
CA TYR A 51 -4.94 -10.05 6.69
C TYR A 51 -3.80 -9.21 6.09
N ARG A 52 -3.42 -8.10 6.73
CA ARG A 52 -2.34 -7.22 6.24
C ARG A 52 -0.99 -7.92 6.11
N SER A 53 -0.60 -8.68 7.14
CA SER A 53 0.67 -9.42 7.15
C SER A 53 0.77 -10.49 6.05
N ARG A 54 -0.37 -11.00 5.54
CA ARG A 54 -0.39 -11.90 4.37
C ARG A 54 0.02 -11.18 3.08
N PHE A 55 -0.39 -9.93 2.89
CA PHE A 55 -0.01 -9.13 1.72
C PHE A 55 1.42 -8.62 1.79
N GLU A 56 1.91 -8.28 2.98
CA GLU A 56 3.30 -7.86 3.18
C GLU A 56 4.29 -8.97 2.77
N LYS A 57 3.96 -10.25 3.02
CA LYS A 57 4.75 -11.39 2.55
C LYS A 57 4.74 -11.58 1.03
N LEU A 58 3.71 -11.08 0.33
CA LEU A 58 3.62 -11.13 -1.14
C LEU A 58 4.42 -9.98 -1.77
N ASP A 59 4.43 -8.79 -1.13
CA ASP A 59 5.19 -7.63 -1.59
C ASP A 59 6.70 -7.77 -1.33
N THR A 60 7.11 -8.53 -0.31
CA THR A 60 8.51 -8.93 -0.12
C THR A 60 8.88 -10.18 -0.91
N GLY A 61 8.21 -10.45 -2.03
CA GLY A 61 8.59 -11.48 -2.98
C GLY A 61 10.07 -11.32 -3.36
N THR A 62 10.93 -12.06 -2.65
CA THR A 62 12.28 -12.39 -3.06
C THR A 62 12.18 -12.98 -4.46
N GLN A 63 12.96 -12.41 -5.38
CA GLN A 63 13.21 -12.95 -6.71
C GLN A 63 13.74 -14.39 -6.64
#